data_AF-A0AAV5Y453-F1
#
_entry.id   AF-A0AAV5Y453-F1
#
_cell.length_a   1.000
_cell.length_b   1.000
_cell.length_c   1.000
_cell.angle_alpha   90.00
_cell.angle_beta   90.00
_cell.angle_gamma   90.00
#
_symmetry.space_group_name_H-M   'P 1'
#
loop_
_entity.id
_entity.type
_entity.pdbx_description
1 polymer ?
#
loop_
_entity_poly.entity_id
_entity_poly.type
_entity_poly.pdbx_seq_one_letter_code
_entity_poly.pdbx_strand_id
1 'polypeptide(L)'
;TRTYLGQVAQGSLKNSPFNETHWNDPGFVKLIDQARGELDEGKRTDLLHEAQKIEYDSGGYIVWSFSNQVDAYSAKVGGFQPAKSGVPLTNYGFGKVGFLAG
;
A
#
# COMPACT_ATOMS: atom_id res chain seq x y z
N THR A 1 -0.81 3.88 -4.20
CA THR A 1 -1.14 2.71 -3.40
C THR A 1 0.14 2.14 -2.83
N ARG A 2 0.20 1.93 -1.51
CA ARG A 2 1.29 1.17 -0.88
C ARG A 2 1.27 -0.25 -1.45
N THR A 3 2.43 -0.89 -1.53
CA THR A 3 2.48 -2.32 -1.89
C THR A 3 1.85 -3.14 -0.77
N TYR A 4 1.19 -4.24 -1.12
CA TYR A 4 0.50 -5.10 -0.17
C TYR A 4 1.42 -5.55 0.99
N LEU A 5 2.64 -5.99 0.68
CA LEU A 5 3.64 -6.35 1.71
C LEU A 5 3.99 -5.19 2.66
N GLY A 6 4.02 -3.96 2.15
CA GLY A 6 4.23 -2.77 2.97
C GLY A 6 3.05 -2.50 3.91
N GLN A 7 1.82 -2.76 3.47
CA GLN A 7 0.63 -2.68 4.33
C GLN A 7 0.64 -3.75 5.41
N VAL A 8 0.93 -5.00 5.03
CA VAL A 8 1.02 -6.14 5.96
C VAL A 8 2.03 -5.87 7.08
N ALA A 9 3.21 -5.35 6.75
CA ALA A 9 4.23 -5.02 7.74
C ALA A 9 3.74 -3.97 8.76
N GLN A 10 2.85 -3.07 8.35
CA GLN A 10 2.35 -1.99 9.20
C GLN A 10 1.18 -2.41 10.09
N GLY A 11 0.32 -3.35 9.66
CA GLY A 11 -0.94 -3.64 10.38
C GLY A 11 -1.37 -5.10 10.51
N SER A 12 -0.81 -6.05 9.76
CA SER A 12 -1.37 -7.42 9.68
C SER A 12 -0.47 -8.50 10.29
N LEU A 13 0.67 -8.14 10.90
CA LEU A 13 1.54 -9.07 11.63
C LEU A 13 1.40 -8.87 13.15
N LYS A 14 1.73 -9.89 13.93
CA LYS A 14 1.69 -9.83 15.40
C LYS A 14 2.44 -8.64 16.00
N ASN A 15 3.60 -8.32 15.44
CA ASN A 15 4.47 -7.22 15.90
C ASN A 15 4.34 -5.96 15.05
N SER A 16 3.32 -5.88 14.19
CA SER A 16 3.06 -4.69 13.40
C SER A 16 2.67 -3.52 14.32
N PRO A 17 3.19 -2.31 14.06
CA PRO A 17 2.95 -1.15 14.92
C PRO A 17 1.48 -0.72 14.98
N PHE A 18 0.69 -1.07 13.95
CA PHE A 18 -0.71 -0.70 13.82
C PHE A 18 -1.63 -1.92 13.68
N ASN A 19 -1.32 -3.03 14.36
CA ASN A 19 -2.24 -4.16 14.44
C ASN A 19 -3.26 -3.94 15.58
N GLU A 20 -4.25 -3.09 15.34
CA GLU A 20 -5.24 -2.72 16.38
C GLU A 20 -6.26 -3.82 16.65
N THR A 21 -6.39 -4.79 15.73
CA THR A 21 -7.34 -5.90 15.85
C THR A 21 -6.76 -7.09 16.61
N HIS A 22 -5.46 -7.05 16.93
CA HIS A 22 -4.71 -8.15 17.53
C HIS A 22 -4.76 -9.45 16.69
N TRP A 23 -5.05 -9.34 15.40
CA TRP A 23 -5.14 -10.48 14.50
C TRP A 23 -3.76 -11.13 14.33
N ASN A 24 -3.73 -12.47 14.35
CA ASN A 24 -2.49 -13.22 14.24
C ASN A 24 -2.78 -14.63 13.68
N ASP A 25 -2.66 -14.78 12.37
CA ASP A 25 -2.87 -16.06 11.68
C ASP A 25 -1.51 -16.67 11.24
N PRO A 26 -1.13 -17.87 11.73
CA PRO A 26 0.14 -18.49 11.37
C PRO A 26 0.26 -18.88 9.88
N GLY A 27 -0.86 -19.21 9.23
CA GLY A 27 -0.89 -19.57 7.81
C GLY A 27 -0.61 -18.35 6.93
N PHE A 28 -1.25 -17.23 7.25
CA PHE A 28 -0.98 -15.93 6.67
C PHE A 28 0.49 -15.53 6.81
N VAL A 29 1.04 -15.56 8.03
CA VAL A 29 2.43 -15.19 8.28
C VAL A 29 3.40 -16.00 7.43
N LYS A 30 3.16 -17.32 7.32
CA LYS A 30 3.98 -18.22 6.49
C LYS A 30 3.97 -17.81 5.01
N LEU A 31 2.80 -17.51 4.45
CA LEU A 31 2.68 -17.06 3.05
C LEU A 31 3.40 -15.73 2.82
N ILE A 32 3.29 -14.79 3.76
CA ILE A 32 3.98 -13.50 3.69
C ILE A 32 5.49 -13.67 3.72
N ASP A 33 6.02 -14.54 4.59
CA ASP A 33 7.45 -14.80 4.67
C ASP A 33 7.98 -15.51 3.42
N GLN A 34 7.22 -16.44 2.84
CA GLN A 34 7.55 -17.04 1.54
C GLN A 34 7.57 -15.99 0.42
N ALA A 35 6.54 -15.15 0.35
CA ALA A 35 6.43 -14.11 -0.68
C ALA A 35 7.54 -13.04 -0.60
N ARG A 36 8.08 -12.78 0.60
CA ARG A 36 9.24 -11.87 0.79
C ARG A 36 10.53 -12.39 0.18
N GLY A 37 10.72 -13.72 0.18
CA GLY A 37 11.92 -14.38 -0.36
C GLY A 37 11.78 -14.86 -1.80
N GLU A 38 10.57 -14.86 -2.37
CA GLU A 38 10.32 -15.36 -3.72
C GLU A 38 10.77 -14.34 -4.79
N LEU A 39 11.55 -14.84 -5.76
CA LEU A 39 12.12 -14.07 -6.86
C LEU A 39 11.28 -14.18 -8.14
N ASP A 40 10.55 -15.28 -8.31
CA ASP A 40 9.63 -15.46 -9.42
C ASP A 40 8.36 -14.63 -9.19
N GLU A 41 8.08 -13.70 -10.11
CA GLU A 41 6.96 -12.77 -9.96
C GLU A 41 5.59 -13.47 -9.99
N GLY A 42 5.47 -14.54 -10.77
CA GLY A 42 4.23 -15.33 -10.87
C GLY A 42 3.92 -16.03 -9.56
N LYS A 43 4.87 -16.79 -9.04
CA LYS A 43 4.76 -17.46 -7.73
C LYS A 43 4.56 -16.47 -6.61
N ARG A 44 5.27 -15.34 -6.62
CA ARG A 44 5.07 -14.29 -5.61
C ARG A 44 3.65 -13.76 -5.65
N THR A 45 3.08 -13.59 -6.84
CA THR A 45 1.70 -13.12 -7.02
C THR A 45 0.70 -14.12 -6.44
N ASP A 46 0.87 -15.41 -6.73
CA ASP A 46 0.00 -16.47 -6.22
C ASP A 46 0.03 -16.54 -4.68
N LEU A 47 1.21 -16.50 -4.07
CA LEU A 47 1.38 -16.47 -2.61
C LEU A 47 0.68 -15.25 -1.97
N LEU A 48 0.80 -14.08 -2.59
CA LEU A 48 0.15 -12.87 -2.08
C LEU A 48 -1.37 -12.91 -2.24
N HIS A 49 -1.89 -13.51 -3.32
CA HIS A 49 -3.33 -13.71 -3.49
C HIS A 49 -3.90 -14.66 -2.43
N GLU A 50 -3.20 -15.76 -2.13
CA GLU A 50 -3.60 -16.67 -1.05
C GLU A 50 -3.61 -15.97 0.31
N ALA A 51 -2.58 -15.16 0.60
CA ALA A 51 -2.52 -14.37 1.83
C ALA A 51 -3.68 -13.35 1.92
N GLN A 52 -3.99 -12.66 0.82
CA GLN A 52 -5.12 -11.72 0.75
C GLN A 52 -6.46 -12.42 0.97
N LYS A 53 -6.60 -13.66 0.49
CA LYS A 53 -7.82 -14.45 0.73
C LYS A 53 -8.00 -14.76 2.22
N ILE A 54 -6.93 -15.17 2.91
CA ILE A 54 -6.99 -15.40 4.37
C ILE A 54 -7.37 -14.10 5.10
N GLU A 55 -6.74 -12.98 4.74
CA GLU A 55 -7.06 -11.68 5.34
C GLU A 55 -8.51 -11.24 5.05
N TYR A 56 -9.06 -11.57 3.88
CA TYR A 56 -10.46 -11.32 3.54
C TYR A 56 -11.42 -12.20 4.35
N ASP A 57 -11.12 -13.49 4.49
CA ASP A 57 -12.01 -14.47 5.10
C ASP A 57 -12.02 -14.37 6.65
N SER A 58 -10.88 -14.08 7.26
CA SER A 58 -10.71 -14.13 8.73
C SER A 58 -9.95 -12.94 9.34
N GLY A 59 -9.59 -11.94 8.55
CA GLY A 59 -8.90 -10.74 9.04
C GLY A 59 -9.77 -9.90 9.97
N GLY A 60 -9.10 -9.10 10.81
CA GLY A 60 -9.78 -8.29 11.83
C GLY A 60 -10.40 -6.98 11.34
N TYR A 61 -10.14 -6.56 10.09
CA TYR A 61 -10.58 -5.27 9.57
C TYR A 61 -11.79 -5.39 8.65
N ILE A 62 -12.75 -4.47 8.82
CA ILE A 62 -13.79 -4.20 7.83
C ILE A 62 -13.33 -3.01 6.99
N VAL A 63 -12.99 -3.26 5.72
CA VAL A 63 -12.54 -2.22 4.78
C VAL A 63 -13.73 -1.66 4.02
N TRP A 64 -14.12 -0.42 4.31
CA TRP A 64 -15.32 0.19 3.74
C TRP A 64 -15.12 0.78 2.34
N SER A 65 -13.90 1.21 1.97
CA SER A 65 -13.58 1.73 0.63
C SER A 65 -12.09 1.81 0.33
N PHE A 66 -11.78 1.97 -0.97
CA PHE A 66 -10.47 2.34 -1.48
C PHE A 66 -10.55 3.70 -2.16
N SER A 67 -10.40 4.76 -1.39
CA SER A 67 -10.55 6.13 -1.89
C SER A 67 -9.40 6.57 -2.78
N ASN A 68 -9.75 7.30 -3.86
CA ASN A 68 -8.77 8.02 -4.67
C ASN A 68 -8.21 9.20 -3.88
N GLN A 69 -6.90 9.39 -3.95
CA GLN A 69 -6.28 10.58 -3.37
C GLN A 69 -6.45 11.76 -4.32
N VAL A 70 -6.88 12.91 -3.79
CA VAL A 70 -7.13 14.13 -4.55
C VAL A 70 -6.16 15.20 -4.07
N ASP A 71 -5.29 15.65 -4.98
CA ASP A 71 -4.39 16.77 -4.74
C ASP A 71 -5.04 18.07 -5.21
N ALA A 72 -4.89 19.14 -4.42
CA ALA A 72 -5.28 20.49 -4.80
C ALA A 72 -4.06 21.42 -4.81
N TYR A 73 -3.91 22.20 -5.87
CA TYR A 73 -2.85 23.18 -6.03
C TYR A 73 -3.34 24.38 -6.85
N SER A 74 -2.65 25.52 -6.72
CA SER A 74 -3.00 26.74 -7.45
C SER A 74 -2.85 26.54 -8.96
N ALA A 75 -3.75 27.11 -9.76
CA ALA A 75 -3.63 27.13 -11.22
C ALA A 75 -2.37 27.88 -11.72
N LYS A 76 -1.68 28.63 -10.83
CA LYS A 76 -0.43 29.34 -11.13
C LYS A 76 0.82 28.45 -11.04
N VAL A 77 0.70 27.22 -10.54
CA VAL A 77 1.82 26.28 -10.42
C VAL A 77 1.61 25.07 -11.32
N GLY A 78 2.69 24.59 -11.93
CA GLY A 78 2.70 23.43 -12.82
C GLY A 78 3.86 22.49 -12.52
N GLY A 79 3.87 21.35 -13.20
CA GLY A 79 4.91 20.32 -13.05
C GLY A 79 4.51 19.12 -12.18
N PHE A 80 3.34 19.17 -11.54
CA PHE A 80 2.76 18.00 -10.89
C PHE A 80 2.37 16.94 -11.92
N GLN A 81 2.70 15.69 -11.61
CA GLN A 81 2.34 14.47 -12.35
C GLN A 81 1.60 13.48 -11.43
N PRO A 82 0.64 12.71 -11.98
CA PRO A 82 -0.03 11.65 -11.23
C PRO A 82 0.96 10.62 -10.68
N ALA A 83 0.81 10.24 -9.41
CA ALA A 83 1.62 9.20 -8.78
C ALA A 83 0.75 8.08 -8.22
N LYS A 84 1.04 6.83 -8.62
CA LYS A 84 0.33 5.63 -8.12
C LYS A 84 0.87 5.12 -6.77
N SER A 85 1.47 5.99 -5.95
CA SER A 85 2.07 5.64 -4.65
C SER A 85 1.13 5.90 -3.47
N GLY A 86 0.13 6.76 -3.64
CA GLY A 86 -0.71 7.25 -2.52
C GLY A 86 -0.02 8.33 -1.68
N VAL A 87 1.12 8.84 -2.16
CA VAL A 87 1.82 10.00 -1.62
C VAL A 87 1.38 11.24 -2.42
N PRO A 88 0.96 12.32 -1.75
CA PRO A 88 0.43 13.50 -2.42
C PRO A 88 1.49 14.23 -3.25
N LEU A 89 1.02 15.10 -4.14
CA LEU A 89 1.81 16.11 -4.83
C LEU A 89 3.03 15.51 -5.55
N THR A 90 2.79 14.51 -6.39
CA THR A 90 3.84 13.84 -7.20
C THR A 90 4.94 13.22 -6.35
N ASN A 91 4.57 12.47 -5.31
CA ASN A 91 5.52 11.89 -4.35
C ASN A 91 6.37 12.95 -3.62
N TYR A 92 5.81 14.10 -3.27
CA TYR A 92 6.58 15.26 -2.79
C TYR A 92 7.66 15.72 -3.78
N GLY A 93 7.45 15.52 -5.08
CA GLY A 93 8.39 15.83 -6.16
C GLY A 93 8.50 17.33 -6.45
N PHE A 94 8.57 18.17 -5.42
CA PHE A 94 8.51 19.63 -5.51
C PHE A 94 9.64 20.24 -6.34
N GLY A 95 10.77 19.53 -6.52
CA GLY A 95 11.84 19.95 -7.42
C GLY A 95 11.46 19.99 -8.91
N LYS A 96 10.31 19.42 -9.28
CA LYS A 96 9.75 19.46 -10.64
C LYS A 96 8.62 20.49 -10.77
N VAL A 97 8.30 21.21 -9.70
CA VAL A 97 7.14 22.09 -9.60
C VAL A 97 7.60 23.53 -9.58
N GLY A 98 6.92 24.40 -10.31
CA GLY A 98 7.24 25.82 -10.37
C GLY A 98 6.06 26.65 -10.84
N PHE A 99 6.23 27.98 -10.82
CA PHE A 99 5.24 28.88 -11.40
C PHE A 99 5.18 28.72 -12.92
N LEU A 100 3.98 28.70 -13.46
CA LEU A 100 3.78 28.78 -14.91
C LEU A 100 4.14 30.19 -15.37
N ALA A 101 4.82 30.30 -16.52
CA ALA A 101 5.00 31.61 -17.17
C ALA A 101 3.60 32.16 -17.53
N GLY A 102 3.35 33.41 -17.12
CA GLY A 102 2.07 34.09 -17.31
C GLY A 102 1.76 34.42 -18.76
#